data_AF-A0A7C6ZLL4-F1
#
_entry.id   AF-A0A7C6ZLL4-F1
#
_cell.length_a   1.000
_cell.length_b   1.000
_cell.length_c   1.000
_cell.angle_alpha   90.00
_cell.angle_beta   90.00
_cell.angle_gamma   90.00
#
_symmetry.space_group_name_H-M   'P 1'
#
loop_
_entity.id
_entity.type
_entity.pdbx_description
1 polymer ?
#
loop_
_entity_poly.entity_id
_entity_poly.type
_entity_poly.pdbx_seq_one_letter_code
_entity_poly.pdbx_strand_id
1 'polypeptide(L)'
;MLIQLVIRDFALIENVELMFGPQLNVLTGETGAGKSIIVDAMNLLVGMRASSDLVRNGAEKAQVEGLFDYSCCPWVEEKLLSLGLPVSEDHTLLLTREIGVEGRSICRVNGRIVPLNMFRPFGEYLVDIHGQHEHQSLLRVSEHRELLDRYCGAQVLEQREVVAELYKRLMQLKKEQEQQQLSESERERRLDYLRFALEEIDQINPVPGEEEQLREERERLRYGEKLAVFVQEALEQLSDSDGIPPAYDQLGEAAAKIREIARIDKSVEELASSIEDVLYRLEDIISKLRSYREQLNFDPDHARNIEERFFALHDLMRKYGASLKEVCAFREEAAAEMERLESTAQRKEQLEAELRDTLERYEEEAGRLSSMRREGALSLAEAVAGELRTLGLENARLEVGFTRSAEPTAAGYDILEFLFSANPGEPLKPLSKIASGGEMSR
;
A
#
# COMPACT_ATOMS: atom_id res chain seq x y z
N MET A 1 -10.67 45.37 8.84
CA MET A 1 -11.43 46.56 8.45
C MET A 1 -10.63 47.38 7.44
N LEU A 2 -11.25 47.87 6.37
CA LEU A 2 -10.62 48.85 5.47
C LEU A 2 -10.61 50.22 6.19
N ILE A 3 -9.43 50.82 6.36
CA ILE A 3 -9.23 52.14 6.99
C ILE A 3 -9.23 53.23 5.92
N GLN A 4 -8.51 52.99 4.82
CA GLN A 4 -8.27 53.99 3.79
C GLN A 4 -8.26 53.33 2.41
N LEU A 5 -8.85 54.00 1.42
CA LEU A 5 -8.80 53.62 0.02
C LEU A 5 -8.32 54.80 -0.81
N VAL A 6 -7.23 54.61 -1.54
CA VAL A 6 -6.66 55.60 -2.46
C VAL A 6 -6.80 55.07 -3.88
N ILE A 7 -7.41 55.87 -4.75
CA ILE A 7 -7.67 55.53 -6.15
C ILE A 7 -7.05 56.62 -7.02
N ARG A 8 -6.18 56.23 -7.97
CA ARG A 8 -5.53 57.15 -8.91
C ARG A 8 -5.71 56.66 -10.34
N ASP A 9 -6.06 57.58 -11.23
CA ASP A 9 -6.17 57.38 -12.67
C ASP A 9 -7.02 56.15 -13.07
N PHE A 10 -8.11 55.91 -12.35
CA PHE A 10 -8.99 54.75 -12.51
C PHE A 10 -10.35 55.17 -13.07
N ALA A 11 -10.69 54.68 -14.25
CA ALA A 11 -11.89 55.03 -15.01
C ALA A 11 -12.06 56.56 -15.15
N LEU A 12 -13.06 57.14 -14.47
CA LEU A 12 -13.32 58.60 -14.47
C LEU A 12 -12.63 59.34 -13.33
N ILE A 13 -11.97 58.64 -12.40
CA ILE A 13 -11.31 59.21 -11.23
C ILE A 13 -9.86 59.54 -11.56
N GLU A 14 -9.46 60.79 -11.34
CA GLU A 14 -8.05 61.22 -11.38
C GLU A 14 -7.35 60.91 -10.06
N ASN A 15 -7.91 61.37 -8.94
CA ASN A 15 -7.43 61.04 -7.61
C ASN A 15 -8.57 61.11 -6.60
N VAL A 16 -8.76 60.05 -5.82
CA VAL A 16 -9.72 59.99 -4.71
C VAL A 16 -9.04 59.32 -3.53
N GLU A 17 -9.26 59.90 -2.36
CA GLU A 17 -8.81 59.34 -1.08
C GLU A 17 -10.02 59.29 -0.14
N LEU A 18 -10.34 58.08 0.32
CA LEU A 18 -11.47 57.82 1.20
C LEU A 18 -10.97 57.26 2.53
N MET A 19 -11.42 57.85 3.62
CA MET A 19 -11.20 57.34 4.98
C MET A 19 -12.50 56.72 5.49
N PHE A 20 -12.44 55.47 5.92
CA PHE A 20 -13.59 54.72 6.41
C PHE A 20 -13.63 54.73 7.94
N GLY A 21 -14.83 54.95 8.48
CA GLY A 21 -15.10 54.77 9.90
C GLY A 21 -15.45 53.32 10.22
N PRO A 22 -15.42 52.92 11.51
CA PRO A 22 -15.84 51.59 11.90
C PRO A 22 -17.32 51.36 11.58
N GLN A 23 -17.69 50.09 11.37
CA GLN A 23 -19.07 49.65 11.16
C GLN A 23 -19.69 50.16 9.84
N LEU A 24 -20.73 51.00 9.91
CA LEU A 24 -21.56 51.36 8.76
C LEU A 24 -21.05 52.64 8.08
N ASN A 25 -20.62 52.48 6.82
CA ASN A 25 -20.28 53.61 5.94
C ASN A 25 -21.32 53.70 4.82
N VAL A 26 -22.00 54.84 4.70
CA VAL A 26 -23.05 55.05 3.69
C VAL A 26 -22.54 56.03 2.63
N LEU A 27 -22.41 55.54 1.40
CA LEU A 27 -22.02 56.34 0.23
C LEU A 27 -23.28 56.78 -0.53
N THR A 28 -23.54 58.09 -0.56
CA THR A 28 -24.68 58.70 -1.27
C THR A 28 -24.22 59.69 -2.34
N GLY A 29 -25.00 59.92 -3.39
CA GLY A 29 -24.70 60.90 -4.44
C GLY A 29 -25.81 61.01 -5.50
N GLU A 30 -25.68 61.95 -6.43
CA GLU A 30 -26.68 62.22 -7.49
C GLU A 30 -26.68 61.19 -8.62
N THR A 31 -25.55 60.53 -8.90
CA THR A 31 -25.43 59.51 -9.96
C THR A 31 -24.81 58.22 -9.44
N GLY A 32 -25.24 57.08 -9.99
CA GLY A 32 -24.72 55.75 -9.60
C GLY A 32 -23.28 55.48 -10.04
N ALA A 33 -22.74 56.30 -10.96
CA ALA A 33 -21.42 56.07 -11.56
C ALA A 33 -20.28 56.15 -10.53
N GLY A 34 -20.30 57.11 -9.60
CA GLY A 34 -19.25 57.25 -8.58
C GLY A 34 -19.20 56.06 -7.62
N LYS A 35 -20.37 55.55 -7.21
CA LYS A 35 -20.47 54.35 -6.36
C LYS A 35 -19.94 53.11 -7.08
N SER A 36 -20.35 52.91 -8.33
CA SER A 36 -19.89 51.77 -9.14
C SER A 36 -18.38 51.77 -9.31
N ILE A 37 -17.76 52.93 -9.59
CA ILE A 37 -16.30 53.01 -9.76
C ILE A 37 -15.55 52.66 -8.46
N ILE A 38 -16.08 53.05 -7.29
CA ILE A 38 -15.48 52.67 -6.00
C ILE A 38 -15.56 51.15 -5.79
N VAL A 39 -16.70 50.53 -6.11
CA VAL A 39 -16.88 49.07 -6.03
C VAL A 39 -15.92 48.35 -6.99
N ASP A 40 -15.79 48.84 -8.23
CA ASP A 40 -14.85 48.30 -9.22
C ASP A 40 -13.38 48.42 -8.75
N ALA A 41 -13.03 49.53 -8.09
CA ALA A 41 -11.71 49.70 -7.48
C ALA A 41 -11.49 48.71 -6.34
N MET A 42 -12.49 48.46 -5.49
CA MET A 42 -12.38 47.42 -4.46
C MET A 42 -12.26 46.02 -5.06
N ASN A 43 -13.03 45.69 -6.09
CA ASN A 43 -12.90 44.40 -6.80
C ASN A 43 -11.47 44.20 -7.31
N LEU A 44 -10.87 45.26 -7.87
CA LEU A 44 -9.49 45.24 -8.28
C LEU A 44 -8.57 44.96 -7.06
N LEU A 45 -8.76 45.68 -5.97
CA LEU A 45 -7.97 45.52 -4.75
C LEU A 45 -8.09 44.12 -4.12
N VAL A 46 -9.22 43.42 -4.33
CA VAL A 46 -9.47 42.06 -3.83
C VAL A 46 -8.84 40.97 -4.71
N GLY A 47 -8.29 41.34 -5.87
CA GLY A 47 -7.57 40.39 -6.75
C GLY A 47 -8.37 39.90 -7.96
N MET A 48 -9.48 40.57 -8.31
CA MET A 48 -10.29 40.25 -9.51
C MET A 48 -9.52 40.47 -10.82
N ARG A 49 -10.05 40.04 -11.96
CA ARG A 49 -9.37 40.31 -13.25
C ARG A 49 -9.29 41.82 -13.50
N ALA A 50 -8.10 42.27 -13.86
CA ALA A 50 -7.85 43.64 -14.29
C ALA A 50 -8.13 43.77 -15.80
N SER A 51 -8.80 44.84 -16.22
CA SER A 51 -8.86 45.26 -17.63
C SER A 51 -8.09 46.57 -17.81
N SER A 52 -7.41 46.72 -18.95
CA SER A 52 -6.79 47.98 -19.37
C SER A 52 -7.82 49.09 -19.57
N ASP A 53 -9.08 48.74 -19.83
CA ASP A 53 -10.18 49.71 -20.01
C ASP A 53 -10.51 50.50 -18.73
N LEU A 54 -10.03 50.01 -17.58
CA LEU A 54 -10.16 50.70 -16.30
C LEU A 54 -9.10 51.79 -16.10
N VAL A 55 -8.11 51.92 -17.00
CA VAL A 55 -7.14 53.01 -16.96
C VAL A 55 -7.77 54.27 -17.54
N ARG A 56 -7.69 55.38 -16.80
CA ARG A 56 -8.23 56.67 -17.24
C ARG A 56 -7.61 57.09 -18.58
N ASN A 57 -8.44 57.61 -19.48
CA ASN A 57 -7.97 58.14 -20.77
C ASN A 57 -6.92 59.24 -20.57
N GLY A 58 -5.73 59.05 -21.16
CA GLY A 58 -4.59 59.97 -21.05
C GLY A 58 -3.61 59.64 -19.93
N ALA A 59 -3.87 58.65 -19.08
CA ALA A 59 -2.94 58.15 -18.07
C ALA A 59 -2.17 56.91 -18.56
N GLU A 60 -0.94 56.71 -18.06
CA GLU A 60 -0.11 55.54 -18.38
C GLU A 60 -0.47 54.31 -17.53
N LYS A 61 -1.02 54.53 -16.33
CA LYS A 61 -1.39 53.48 -15.37
C LYS A 61 -2.50 53.95 -14.42
N ALA A 62 -3.28 53.00 -13.92
CA ALA A 62 -4.19 53.16 -12.80
C ALA A 62 -3.61 52.50 -11.54
N GLN A 63 -3.90 53.05 -10.36
CA GLN A 63 -3.45 52.53 -9.08
C GLN A 63 -4.58 52.54 -8.06
N VAL A 64 -4.74 51.43 -7.34
CA VAL A 64 -5.64 51.32 -6.19
C VAL A 64 -4.87 50.81 -4.98
N GLU A 65 -4.94 51.53 -3.87
CA GLU A 65 -4.31 51.18 -2.60
C GLU A 65 -5.36 51.10 -1.50
N GLY A 66 -5.29 50.06 -0.68
CA GLY A 66 -6.13 49.92 0.50
C GLY A 66 -5.31 49.59 1.73
N LEU A 67 -5.52 50.36 2.78
CA LEU A 67 -4.95 50.09 4.10
C LEU A 67 -5.99 49.39 4.96
N PHE A 68 -5.66 48.20 5.44
CA PHE A 68 -6.54 47.39 6.26
C PHE A 68 -5.99 47.23 7.68
N ASP A 69 -6.87 47.32 8.67
CA ASP A 69 -6.67 46.80 10.02
C ASP A 69 -7.05 45.31 10.03
N TYR A 70 -6.14 44.42 10.42
CA TYR A 70 -6.43 42.99 10.60
C TYR A 70 -6.28 42.51 12.05
N SER A 71 -6.33 43.40 13.04
CA SER A 71 -6.28 43.06 14.48
C SER A 71 -7.29 41.99 14.90
N CYS A 72 -8.48 41.95 14.28
CA CYS A 72 -9.51 40.94 14.52
C CYS A 72 -9.38 39.67 13.64
N CYS A 73 -8.35 39.56 12.81
CA CYS A 73 -8.17 38.49 11.82
C CYS A 73 -6.77 37.86 11.92
N PRO A 74 -6.47 37.04 12.96
CA PRO A 74 -5.14 36.48 13.19
C PRO A 74 -4.58 35.65 12.02
N TRP A 75 -5.46 34.98 11.27
CA TRP A 75 -5.09 34.17 10.10
C TRP A 75 -4.43 34.98 8.96
N VAL A 76 -4.65 36.30 8.92
CA VAL A 76 -3.98 37.18 7.94
C VAL A 76 -2.48 37.26 8.23
N GLU A 77 -2.12 37.35 9.51
CA GLU A 77 -0.73 37.39 9.96
C GLU A 77 -0.02 36.05 9.72
N GLU A 78 -0.68 34.93 10.07
CA GLU A 78 -0.18 33.58 9.77
C GLU A 78 0.09 33.41 8.26
N LYS A 79 -0.80 33.94 7.42
CA LYS A 79 -0.64 33.89 5.97
C LYS A 79 0.54 34.72 5.50
N LEU A 80 0.73 35.93 6.02
CA LEU A 80 1.90 36.78 5.72
C LEU A 80 3.20 36.05 6.06
N LEU A 81 3.28 35.46 7.25
CA LEU A 81 4.44 34.68 7.71
C LEU A 81 4.70 33.47 6.81
N SER A 82 3.66 32.72 6.46
CA SER A 82 3.77 31.53 5.58
C SER A 82 4.32 31.87 4.18
N LEU A 83 4.09 33.10 3.72
CA LEU A 83 4.55 33.61 2.41
C LEU A 83 5.86 34.40 2.50
N GLY A 84 6.44 34.55 3.70
CA GLY A 84 7.66 35.33 3.93
C GLY A 84 7.48 36.84 3.66
N LEU A 85 6.26 37.36 3.83
CA LEU A 85 5.92 38.77 3.65
C LEU A 85 6.09 39.56 4.96
N PRO A 86 6.43 40.86 4.89
CA PRO A 86 6.63 41.67 6.07
C PRO A 86 5.31 41.88 6.82
N VAL A 87 5.38 41.73 8.15
CA VAL A 87 4.27 41.96 9.09
C VAL A 87 4.45 43.35 9.72
N SER A 88 3.33 44.02 9.99
CA SER A 88 3.31 45.34 10.63
C SER A 88 3.06 45.18 12.13
N GLU A 89 3.75 45.95 12.97
CA GLU A 89 3.57 45.93 14.44
C GLU A 89 2.16 46.41 14.85
N ASP A 90 1.54 47.27 14.03
CA ASP A 90 0.21 47.85 14.30
C ASP A 90 -0.94 47.03 13.70
N HIS A 91 -0.70 45.77 13.30
CA HIS A 91 -1.67 44.91 12.61
C HIS A 91 -2.31 45.55 11.36
N THR A 92 -1.52 46.33 10.62
CA THR A 92 -1.94 46.98 9.37
C THR A 92 -1.40 46.28 8.13
N LEU A 93 -2.25 46.13 7.11
CA LEU A 93 -1.92 45.54 5.81
C LEU A 93 -2.19 46.55 4.70
N LEU A 94 -1.14 46.92 3.97
CA LEU A 94 -1.24 47.72 2.76
C LEU A 94 -1.28 46.80 1.53
N LEU A 95 -2.42 46.80 0.85
CA LEU A 95 -2.58 46.16 -0.46
C LEU A 95 -2.54 47.24 -1.55
N THR A 96 -1.71 47.04 -2.56
CA THR A 96 -1.63 47.94 -3.71
C THR A 96 -1.75 47.14 -4.99
N ARG A 97 -2.57 47.63 -5.92
CA ARG A 97 -2.68 47.08 -7.26
C ARG A 97 -2.56 48.16 -8.31
N GLU A 98 -1.70 47.91 -9.29
CA GLU A 98 -1.47 48.78 -10.44
C GLU A 98 -1.83 48.05 -11.73
N ILE A 99 -2.37 48.79 -12.71
CA ILE A 99 -2.65 48.31 -14.06
C ILE A 99 -2.11 49.34 -15.05
N GLY A 100 -1.26 48.92 -15.98
CA GLY A 100 -0.84 49.75 -17.12
C GLY A 100 -1.77 49.62 -18.33
N VAL A 101 -1.74 50.61 -19.23
CA VAL A 101 -2.52 50.59 -20.48
C VAL A 101 -2.18 49.39 -21.37
N GLU A 102 -0.95 48.88 -21.28
CA GLU A 102 -0.48 47.67 -21.98
C GLU A 102 -0.98 46.35 -21.34
N GLY A 103 -1.84 46.41 -20.32
CA GLY A 103 -2.41 45.25 -19.64
C GLY A 103 -1.53 44.62 -18.56
N ARG A 104 -0.33 45.17 -18.30
CA ARG A 104 0.55 44.72 -17.21
C ARG A 104 -0.07 45.09 -15.85
N SER A 105 -0.32 44.09 -15.01
CA SER A 105 -0.78 44.30 -13.63
C SER A 105 0.32 43.96 -12.62
N ILE A 106 0.50 44.82 -11.62
CA ILE A 106 1.47 44.63 -10.52
C ILE A 106 0.68 44.62 -9.21
N CYS A 107 0.91 43.59 -8.39
CA CYS A 107 0.33 43.47 -7.06
C CYS A 107 1.44 43.67 -6.02
N ARG A 108 1.16 44.45 -4.97
CA ARG A 108 2.06 44.61 -3.83
C ARG A 108 1.34 44.37 -2.52
N VAL A 109 2.03 43.72 -1.59
CA VAL A 109 1.60 43.50 -0.20
C VAL A 109 2.67 44.09 0.70
N ASN A 110 2.31 45.08 1.52
CA ASN A 110 3.25 45.82 2.39
C ASN A 110 4.50 46.29 1.62
N GLY A 111 4.29 46.84 0.43
CA GLY A 111 5.34 47.36 -0.46
C GLY A 111 6.14 46.32 -1.26
N ARG A 112 6.01 45.01 -0.99
CA ARG A 112 6.68 43.95 -1.76
C ARG A 112 5.84 43.52 -2.95
N ILE A 113 6.47 43.38 -4.13
CA ILE A 113 5.83 42.85 -5.33
C ILE A 113 5.58 41.35 -5.14
N VAL A 114 4.35 40.92 -5.38
CA VAL A 114 3.93 39.50 -5.30
C VAL A 114 3.14 39.10 -6.55
N PRO A 115 3.15 37.81 -6.91
CA PRO A 115 2.27 37.29 -7.95
C PRO A 115 0.80 37.32 -7.51
N LEU A 116 -0.13 37.43 -8.47
CA LEU A 116 -1.57 37.59 -8.19
C LEU A 116 -2.15 36.43 -7.35
N ASN A 117 -1.64 35.22 -7.51
CA ASN A 117 -2.07 34.05 -6.74
C ASN A 117 -1.72 34.15 -5.24
N MET A 118 -0.66 34.87 -4.88
CA MET A 118 -0.30 35.17 -3.49
C MET A 118 -1.07 36.38 -2.95
N PHE A 119 -1.50 37.29 -3.83
CA PHE A 119 -2.26 38.49 -3.47
C PHE A 119 -3.75 38.21 -3.19
N ARG A 120 -4.40 37.43 -4.06
CA ARG A 120 -5.85 37.16 -4.03
C ARG A 120 -6.39 36.65 -2.67
N PRO A 121 -5.71 35.74 -1.95
CA PRO A 121 -6.22 35.25 -0.66
C PRO A 121 -6.44 36.37 0.37
N PHE A 122 -5.61 37.43 0.37
CA PHE A 122 -5.78 38.54 1.30
C PHE A 122 -7.07 39.33 1.03
N GLY A 123 -7.40 39.54 -0.24
CA GLY A 123 -8.67 40.13 -0.64
C GLY A 123 -9.86 39.31 -0.15
N GLU A 124 -9.81 37.98 -0.37
CA GLU A 124 -10.89 37.05 0.04
C GLU A 124 -11.08 36.97 1.56
N TYR A 125 -10.01 37.19 2.35
CA TYR A 125 -10.11 37.20 3.82
C TYR A 125 -10.59 38.52 4.40
N LEU A 126 -10.36 39.65 3.72
CA LEU A 126 -10.54 40.99 4.28
C LEU A 126 -11.79 41.70 3.77
N VAL A 127 -12.29 41.32 2.59
CA VAL A 127 -13.40 41.97 1.93
C VAL A 127 -14.33 40.93 1.31
N ASP A 128 -15.61 40.99 1.69
CA ASP A 128 -16.69 40.29 0.99
C ASP A 128 -17.55 41.35 0.27
N ILE A 129 -17.80 41.17 -1.03
CA ILE A 129 -18.52 42.15 -1.86
C ILE A 129 -19.78 41.51 -2.41
N HIS A 130 -20.93 42.11 -2.10
CA HIS A 130 -22.25 41.62 -2.51
C HIS A 130 -22.82 42.50 -3.64
N GLY A 131 -22.93 41.92 -4.85
CA GLY A 131 -23.43 42.60 -6.05
C GLY A 131 -23.77 41.63 -7.19
N GLN A 132 -24.16 42.16 -8.37
CA GLN A 132 -24.69 41.37 -9.50
C GLN A 132 -23.68 40.39 -10.16
N HIS A 133 -22.37 40.47 -9.87
CA HIS A 133 -21.32 39.65 -10.51
C HIS A 133 -20.13 39.27 -9.60
N GLU A 134 -20.26 39.27 -8.27
CA GLU A 134 -19.11 39.34 -7.36
C GLU A 134 -18.95 38.15 -6.39
N HIS A 135 -17.73 38.02 -5.87
CA HIS A 135 -17.27 36.95 -4.98
C HIS A 135 -18.13 36.88 -3.72
N GLN A 136 -19.11 36.00 -3.72
CA GLN A 136 -19.85 35.66 -2.52
C GLN A 136 -19.25 34.37 -1.96
N SER A 137 -18.63 34.45 -0.79
CA SER A 137 -18.20 33.25 -0.04
C SER A 137 -19.38 32.26 0.12
N LEU A 138 -20.59 32.82 0.31
CA LEU A 138 -21.87 32.11 0.31
C LEU A 138 -22.22 31.33 -0.97
N LEU A 139 -21.60 31.60 -2.13
CA LEU A 139 -21.84 30.82 -3.35
C LEU A 139 -20.87 29.66 -3.52
N ARG A 140 -19.79 29.62 -2.74
CA ARG A 140 -18.82 28.52 -2.77
C ARG A 140 -19.34 27.38 -1.90
N VAL A 141 -19.81 26.32 -2.54
CA VAL A 141 -20.29 25.10 -1.85
C VAL A 141 -19.21 24.52 -0.90
N SER A 142 -17.93 24.68 -1.24
CA SER A 142 -16.81 24.27 -0.39
C SER A 142 -16.76 24.98 0.98
N GLU A 143 -17.31 26.20 1.08
CA GLU A 143 -17.32 27.02 2.30
C GLU A 143 -18.58 26.80 3.15
N HIS A 144 -19.67 26.26 2.59
CA HIS A 144 -20.96 26.08 3.28
C HIS A 144 -20.82 25.25 4.56
N ARG A 145 -19.96 24.24 4.53
CA ARG A 145 -19.66 23.44 5.71
C ARG A 145 -18.97 24.22 6.81
N GLU A 146 -17.98 25.04 6.46
CA GLU A 146 -17.26 25.86 7.45
C GLU A 146 -18.22 26.88 8.07
N LEU A 147 -19.12 27.47 7.28
CA LEU A 147 -20.15 28.39 7.76
C LEU A 147 -21.11 27.70 8.75
N LEU A 148 -21.61 26.50 8.41
CA LEU A 148 -22.50 25.75 9.29
C LEU A 148 -21.78 25.32 10.57
N ASP A 149 -20.58 24.73 10.44
CA ASP A 149 -19.80 24.26 11.60
C ASP A 149 -19.52 25.41 12.58
N ARG A 150 -19.18 26.61 12.07
CA ARG A 150 -18.98 27.81 12.90
C ARG A 150 -20.26 28.29 13.57
N TYR A 151 -21.40 28.23 12.86
CA TYR A 151 -22.69 28.59 13.45
C TYR A 151 -23.09 27.63 14.58
N CYS A 152 -22.86 26.33 14.40
CA CYS A 152 -23.11 25.32 15.44
C CYS A 152 -22.18 25.47 16.66
N GLY A 153 -21.06 26.18 16.51
CA GLY A 153 -20.16 26.54 17.59
C GLY A 153 -19.15 25.45 17.96
N ALA A 154 -18.51 25.63 19.12
CA ALA A 154 -17.32 24.89 19.54
C ALA A 154 -17.52 23.36 19.56
N GLN A 155 -18.69 22.87 19.97
CA GLN A 155 -18.96 21.43 20.07
C GLN A 155 -18.85 20.71 18.73
N VAL A 156 -19.35 21.32 17.65
CA VAL A 156 -19.24 20.75 16.29
C VAL A 156 -17.80 20.83 15.77
N LEU A 157 -17.08 21.90 16.10
CA LEU A 157 -15.68 22.07 15.71
C LEU A 157 -14.77 21.04 16.42
N GLU A 158 -14.96 20.81 17.71
CA GLU A 158 -14.26 19.78 18.48
C GLU A 158 -14.56 18.38 17.92
N GLN A 159 -15.83 18.06 17.66
CA GLN A 159 -16.21 16.78 17.07
C GLN A 159 -15.59 16.59 15.66
N ARG A 160 -15.47 17.66 14.88
CA ARG A 160 -14.79 17.63 13.58
C ARG A 160 -13.31 17.31 13.71
N GLU A 161 -12.63 17.81 14.74
CA GLU A 161 -11.22 17.48 15.00
C GLU A 161 -11.05 15.99 15.31
N VAL A 162 -11.94 15.41 16.13
CA VAL A 162 -11.95 13.95 16.42
C VAL A 162 -12.05 13.13 15.12
N VAL A 163 -12.97 13.52 14.23
CA VAL A 163 -13.14 12.86 12.92
C VAL A 163 -11.89 13.03 12.04
N ALA A 164 -11.26 14.21 12.07
CA ALA A 164 -10.03 14.49 11.31
C ALA A 164 -8.86 13.62 11.78
N GLU A 165 -8.70 13.41 13.08
CA GLU A 165 -7.66 12.54 13.65
C GLU A 165 -7.88 11.07 13.26
N LEU A 166 -9.11 10.57 13.35
CA LEU A 166 -9.45 9.22 12.91
C LEU A 166 -9.19 9.03 11.41
N TYR A 167 -9.56 10.00 10.59
CA TYR A 167 -9.27 9.98 9.16
C TYR A 167 -7.77 9.96 8.87
N LYS A 168 -6.97 10.76 9.60
CA LYS A 168 -5.51 10.77 9.48
C LYS A 168 -4.92 9.40 9.83
N ARG A 169 -5.41 8.75 10.91
CA ARG A 169 -4.99 7.39 11.28
C ARG A 169 -5.37 6.38 10.20
N LEU A 170 -6.59 6.47 9.66
CA LEU A 170 -7.07 5.59 8.60
C LEU A 170 -6.23 5.70 7.32
N MET A 171 -5.83 6.92 6.93
CA MET A 171 -4.96 7.14 5.78
C MET A 171 -3.53 6.61 6.01
N GLN A 172 -3.01 6.70 7.23
CA GLN A 172 -1.73 6.06 7.59
C GLN A 172 -1.81 4.54 7.46
N LEU A 173 -2.85 3.93 8.03
CA LEU A 173 -3.07 2.47 7.97
C LEU A 173 -3.25 1.96 6.53
N LYS A 174 -4.03 2.68 5.70
CA LYS A 174 -4.17 2.35 4.27
C LYS A 174 -2.83 2.38 3.54
N LYS A 175 -2.01 3.40 3.80
CA LYS A 175 -0.67 3.52 3.20
C LYS A 175 0.25 2.37 3.64
N GLU A 176 0.20 1.99 4.92
CA GLU A 176 0.94 0.82 5.43
C GLU A 176 0.47 -0.48 4.76
N GLN A 177 -0.83 -0.64 4.53
CA GLN A 177 -1.41 -1.81 3.87
C GLN A 177 -1.00 -1.92 2.39
N GLU A 178 -1.05 -0.82 1.64
CA GLU A 178 -0.62 -0.78 0.22
C GLU A 178 0.86 -1.17 0.08
N GLN A 179 1.71 -0.72 1.01
CA GLN A 179 3.13 -1.09 1.03
C GLN A 179 3.34 -2.59 1.29
N GLN A 180 2.47 -3.23 2.08
CA GLN A 180 2.55 -4.67 2.36
C GLN A 180 2.01 -5.53 1.20
N GLN A 181 0.97 -5.11 0.49
CA GLN A 181 0.36 -5.90 -0.60
C GLN A 181 1.32 -6.19 -1.77
N LEU A 182 2.14 -5.22 -2.17
CA LEU A 182 3.11 -5.40 -3.26
C LEU A 182 4.12 -6.52 -2.99
N SER A 183 4.40 -6.82 -1.71
CA SER A 183 5.31 -7.88 -1.27
C SER A 183 4.64 -9.24 -1.07
N GLU A 184 3.31 -9.32 -1.11
CA GLU A 184 2.57 -10.47 -0.62
C GLU A 184 2.59 -11.67 -1.57
N SER A 185 2.35 -11.46 -2.87
CA SER A 185 2.30 -12.59 -3.80
C SER A 185 3.65 -13.29 -3.95
N GLU A 186 4.75 -12.53 -3.84
CA GLU A 186 6.11 -13.08 -3.84
C GLU A 186 6.40 -13.82 -2.54
N ARG A 187 5.93 -13.28 -1.41
CA ARG A 187 6.07 -13.89 -0.10
C ARG A 187 5.31 -15.20 0.03
N GLU A 188 4.06 -15.29 -0.42
CA GLU A 188 3.28 -16.53 -0.36
C GLU A 188 3.94 -17.64 -1.16
N ARG A 189 4.40 -17.34 -2.39
CA ARG A 189 5.18 -18.30 -3.20
C ARG A 189 6.46 -18.73 -2.50
N ARG A 190 7.13 -17.80 -1.80
CA ARG A 190 8.34 -18.11 -1.04
C ARG A 190 8.04 -19.01 0.15
N LEU A 191 6.97 -18.74 0.90
CA LEU A 191 6.51 -19.59 2.01
C LEU A 191 6.16 -21.00 1.54
N ASP A 192 5.45 -21.13 0.42
CA ASP A 192 5.11 -22.44 -0.16
C ASP A 192 6.36 -23.24 -0.52
N TYR A 193 7.33 -22.59 -1.16
CA TYR A 193 8.61 -23.20 -1.49
C TYR A 193 9.38 -23.63 -0.24
N LEU A 194 9.51 -22.75 0.75
CA LEU A 194 10.25 -23.04 1.99
C LEU A 194 9.60 -24.19 2.77
N ARG A 195 8.27 -24.21 2.87
CA ARG A 195 7.51 -25.29 3.52
C ARG A 195 7.73 -26.64 2.83
N PHE A 196 7.64 -26.68 1.50
CA PHE A 196 7.90 -27.90 0.74
C PHE A 196 9.34 -28.40 0.93
N ALA A 197 10.31 -27.48 0.87
CA ALA A 197 11.72 -27.82 1.05
C ALA A 197 12.01 -28.35 2.46
N LEU A 198 11.45 -27.73 3.50
CA LEU A 198 11.59 -28.19 4.89
C LEU A 198 10.93 -29.55 5.10
N GLU A 199 9.71 -29.77 4.59
CA GLU A 199 9.03 -31.07 4.67
C GLU A 199 9.85 -32.18 3.99
N GLU A 200 10.41 -31.92 2.81
CA GLU A 200 11.24 -32.89 2.09
C GLU A 200 12.53 -33.25 2.86
N ILE A 201 13.20 -32.24 3.43
CA ILE A 201 14.42 -32.46 4.23
C ILE A 201 14.08 -33.18 5.55
N ASP A 202 13.01 -32.79 6.23
CA ASP A 202 12.61 -33.36 7.52
C ASP A 202 12.13 -34.81 7.40
N GLN A 203 11.47 -35.18 6.30
CA GLN A 203 11.06 -36.56 6.04
C GLN A 203 12.25 -37.50 5.87
N ILE A 204 13.31 -37.04 5.21
CA ILE A 204 14.51 -37.86 4.98
C ILE A 204 15.44 -37.78 6.20
N ASN A 205 15.43 -36.69 6.96
CA ASN A 205 16.23 -36.47 8.17
C ASN A 205 17.73 -36.83 7.95
N PRO A 206 18.43 -36.07 7.08
CA PRO A 206 19.82 -36.35 6.75
C PRO A 206 20.76 -36.10 7.94
N VAL A 207 21.72 -36.99 8.16
CA VAL A 207 22.75 -36.81 9.20
C VAL A 207 24.11 -36.49 8.55
N PRO A 208 24.82 -35.43 8.98
CA PRO A 208 26.15 -35.12 8.45
C PRO A 208 27.14 -36.29 8.61
N GLY A 209 27.77 -36.70 7.50
CA GLY A 209 28.73 -37.82 7.47
C GLY A 209 28.12 -39.19 7.26
N GLU A 210 26.78 -39.30 7.17
CA GLU A 210 26.07 -40.53 6.82
C GLU A 210 26.41 -41.01 5.39
N GLU A 211 26.61 -40.08 4.45
CA GLU A 211 26.93 -40.39 3.05
C GLU A 211 28.22 -41.21 2.92
N GLU A 212 29.29 -40.80 3.60
CA GLU A 212 30.57 -41.53 3.61
C GLU A 212 30.40 -42.96 4.16
N GLN A 213 29.64 -43.11 5.25
CA GLN A 213 29.39 -44.42 5.85
C GLN A 213 28.63 -45.35 4.90
N LEU A 214 27.55 -44.84 4.29
CA LEU A 214 26.78 -45.60 3.31
C LEU A 214 27.59 -45.93 2.06
N ARG A 215 28.52 -45.05 1.64
CA ARG A 215 29.41 -45.30 0.49
C ARG A 215 30.36 -46.47 0.77
N GLU A 216 30.98 -46.50 1.96
CA GLU A 216 31.83 -47.60 2.39
C GLU A 216 31.04 -48.93 2.49
N GLU A 217 29.83 -48.86 3.03
CA GLU A 217 28.97 -50.02 3.20
C GLU A 217 28.44 -50.56 1.85
N ARG A 218 28.06 -49.68 0.91
CA ARG A 218 27.71 -50.06 -0.48
C ARG A 218 28.85 -50.79 -1.17
N GLU A 219 30.07 -50.28 -1.08
CA GLU A 219 31.23 -50.94 -1.67
C GLU A 219 31.43 -52.35 -1.08
N ARG A 220 31.33 -52.50 0.24
CA ARG A 220 31.41 -53.81 0.91
C ARG A 220 30.31 -54.77 0.44
N LEU A 221 29.07 -54.30 0.35
CA LEU A 221 27.93 -55.11 -0.08
C LEU A 221 28.05 -55.52 -1.56
N ARG A 222 28.54 -54.62 -2.43
CA ARG A 222 28.80 -54.92 -3.85
C ARG A 222 29.85 -56.01 -4.03
N TYR A 223 30.89 -56.03 -3.20
CA TYR A 223 31.87 -57.12 -3.20
C TYR A 223 31.24 -58.42 -2.69
N GLY A 224 30.40 -58.35 -1.65
CA GLY A 224 29.65 -59.50 -1.13
C GLY A 224 28.72 -60.13 -2.17
N GLU A 225 27.96 -59.31 -2.91
CA GLU A 225 27.07 -59.75 -3.99
C GLU A 225 27.85 -60.45 -5.10
N LYS A 226 28.96 -59.84 -5.57
CA LYS A 226 29.82 -60.45 -6.60
C LYS A 226 30.38 -61.79 -6.17
N LEU A 227 30.83 -61.91 -4.91
CA LEU A 227 31.33 -63.16 -4.36
C LEU A 227 30.22 -64.22 -4.29
N ALA A 228 29.01 -63.85 -3.85
CA ALA A 228 27.88 -64.76 -3.79
C ALA A 228 27.50 -65.29 -5.18
N VAL A 229 27.45 -64.41 -6.20
CA VAL A 229 27.20 -64.78 -7.60
C VAL A 229 28.28 -65.74 -8.11
N PHE A 230 29.56 -65.42 -7.95
CA PHE A 230 30.64 -66.31 -8.44
C PHE A 230 30.69 -67.67 -7.72
N VAL A 231 30.41 -67.70 -6.42
CA VAL A 231 30.34 -68.96 -5.67
C VAL A 231 29.16 -69.81 -6.13
N GLN A 232 28.01 -69.19 -6.38
CA GLN A 232 26.83 -69.86 -6.91
C GLN A 232 27.10 -70.43 -8.31
N GLU A 233 27.64 -69.62 -9.23
CA GLU A 233 28.02 -70.06 -10.58
C GLU A 233 29.06 -71.20 -10.55
N ALA A 234 30.04 -71.13 -9.64
CA ALA A 234 31.04 -72.19 -9.47
C ALA A 234 30.41 -73.50 -8.94
N LEU A 235 29.52 -73.42 -7.95
CA LEU A 235 28.80 -74.59 -7.45
C LEU A 235 27.89 -75.20 -8.51
N GLU A 236 27.25 -74.38 -9.34
CA GLU A 236 26.41 -74.87 -10.43
C GLU A 236 27.20 -75.66 -11.47
N GLN A 237 28.40 -75.20 -11.81
CA GLN A 237 29.29 -75.90 -12.75
C GLN A 237 29.88 -77.19 -12.16
N LEU A 238 30.19 -77.19 -10.86
CA LEU A 238 30.90 -78.29 -10.22
C LEU A 238 29.97 -79.39 -9.69
N SER A 239 28.80 -79.05 -9.14
CA SER A 239 27.93 -80.01 -8.47
C SER A 239 26.43 -79.90 -8.77
N ASP A 240 25.91 -78.70 -9.08
CA ASP A 240 24.47 -78.45 -9.10
C ASP A 240 24.03 -77.89 -10.46
N SER A 241 23.78 -78.71 -11.48
CA SER A 241 23.39 -78.21 -12.81
C SER A 241 22.02 -78.71 -13.28
N ASP A 242 21.19 -77.78 -13.76
CA ASP A 242 19.98 -78.09 -14.52
C ASP A 242 20.33 -78.26 -16.02
N GLY A 243 20.27 -79.50 -16.51
CA GLY A 243 20.28 -79.82 -17.94
C GLY A 243 21.62 -80.27 -18.55
N ILE A 244 22.76 -80.02 -17.90
CA ILE A 244 24.08 -80.57 -18.28
C ILE A 244 24.64 -81.33 -17.08
N PRO A 245 25.27 -82.51 -17.24
CA PRO A 245 25.88 -83.20 -16.10
C PRO A 245 27.00 -82.32 -15.49
N PRO A 246 27.01 -82.06 -14.17
CA PRO A 246 28.09 -81.34 -13.48
C PRO A 246 29.47 -81.94 -13.72
N ALA A 247 30.53 -81.14 -13.56
CA ALA A 247 31.90 -81.63 -13.75
C ALA A 247 32.22 -82.84 -12.85
N TYR A 248 31.72 -82.86 -11.62
CA TYR A 248 31.86 -83.99 -10.71
C TYR A 248 31.26 -85.28 -11.28
N ASP A 249 30.04 -85.22 -11.82
CA ASP A 249 29.34 -86.37 -12.38
C ASP A 249 30.01 -86.89 -13.66
N GLN A 250 30.46 -85.97 -14.53
CA GLN A 250 31.21 -86.33 -15.75
C GLN A 250 32.53 -87.04 -15.42
N LEU A 251 33.27 -86.52 -14.44
CA LEU A 251 34.49 -87.15 -13.95
C LEU A 251 34.20 -88.49 -13.26
N GLY A 252 33.07 -88.60 -12.54
CA GLY A 252 32.59 -89.84 -11.93
C GLY A 252 32.33 -90.93 -12.97
N GLU A 253 31.66 -90.59 -14.07
CA GLU A 253 31.40 -91.52 -15.17
C GLU A 253 32.70 -91.94 -15.88
N ALA A 254 33.62 -91.00 -16.09
CA ALA A 254 34.94 -91.30 -16.64
C ALA A 254 35.75 -92.22 -15.72
N ALA A 255 35.76 -91.96 -14.41
CA ALA A 255 36.43 -92.79 -13.42
C ALA A 255 35.86 -94.22 -13.39
N ALA A 256 34.54 -94.37 -13.48
CA ALA A 256 33.90 -95.69 -13.56
C ALA A 256 34.38 -96.48 -14.78
N LYS A 257 34.46 -95.84 -15.96
CA LYS A 257 34.98 -96.48 -17.19
C LYS A 257 36.47 -96.85 -17.05
N ILE A 258 37.29 -95.95 -16.50
CA ILE A 258 38.73 -96.21 -16.27
C ILE A 258 38.93 -97.36 -15.30
N ARG A 259 38.10 -97.47 -14.25
CA ARG A 259 38.12 -98.59 -13.31
C ARG A 259 37.79 -99.92 -13.97
N GLU A 260 36.80 -99.96 -14.87
CA GLU A 260 36.51 -101.16 -15.67
C GLU A 260 37.66 -101.51 -16.62
N ILE A 261 38.32 -100.51 -17.22
CA ILE A 261 39.53 -100.73 -18.04
C ILE A 261 40.66 -101.34 -17.20
N ALA A 262 40.90 -100.84 -15.99
CA ALA A 262 41.94 -101.36 -15.11
C ALA A 262 41.72 -102.82 -14.68
N ARG A 263 40.47 -103.31 -14.69
CA ARG A 263 40.18 -104.75 -14.49
C ARG A 263 40.62 -105.62 -15.67
N ILE A 264 40.73 -105.04 -16.86
CA ILE A 264 41.13 -105.71 -18.10
C ILE A 264 42.64 -105.54 -18.34
N ASP A 265 43.16 -104.32 -18.14
CA ASP A 265 44.56 -103.95 -18.35
C ASP A 265 45.13 -103.28 -17.10
N LYS A 266 45.99 -104.01 -16.38
CA LYS A 266 46.63 -103.54 -15.14
C LYS A 266 47.56 -102.34 -15.35
N SER A 267 48.00 -102.03 -16.58
CA SER A 267 48.84 -100.85 -16.83
C SER A 267 48.14 -99.52 -16.55
N VAL A 268 46.79 -99.55 -16.45
CA VAL A 268 45.94 -98.37 -16.21
C VAL A 268 45.54 -98.24 -14.72
N GLU A 269 45.97 -99.16 -13.85
CA GLU A 269 45.58 -99.18 -12.42
C GLU A 269 46.01 -97.91 -11.66
N GLU A 270 47.21 -97.38 -11.94
CA GLU A 270 47.66 -96.08 -11.40
C GLU A 270 46.80 -94.90 -11.88
N LEU A 271 46.31 -94.95 -13.13
CA LEU A 271 45.42 -93.92 -13.68
C LEU A 271 44.03 -94.00 -13.04
N ALA A 272 43.53 -95.21 -12.76
CA ALA A 272 42.28 -95.43 -12.04
C ALA A 272 42.34 -94.89 -10.60
N SER A 273 43.44 -95.14 -9.88
CA SER A 273 43.67 -94.55 -8.56
C SER A 273 43.77 -93.02 -8.63
N SER A 274 44.46 -92.49 -9.64
CA SER A 274 44.66 -91.04 -9.79
C SER A 274 43.36 -90.28 -10.05
N ILE A 275 42.45 -90.82 -10.87
CA ILE A 275 41.16 -90.16 -11.15
C ILE A 275 40.22 -90.22 -9.95
N GLU A 276 40.28 -91.29 -9.15
CA GLU A 276 39.54 -91.37 -7.88
C GLU A 276 40.04 -90.35 -6.86
N ASP A 277 41.37 -90.17 -6.74
CA ASP A 277 41.95 -89.14 -5.89
C ASP A 277 41.53 -87.72 -6.32
N VAL A 278 41.41 -87.47 -7.63
CA VAL A 278 40.89 -86.20 -8.16
C VAL A 278 39.43 -85.99 -7.78
N LEU A 279 38.60 -87.03 -7.83
CA LEU A 279 37.19 -86.95 -7.42
C LEU A 279 37.05 -86.61 -5.94
N TYR A 280 37.80 -87.27 -5.04
CA TYR A 280 37.78 -86.95 -3.61
C TYR A 280 38.23 -85.51 -3.34
N ARG A 281 39.27 -85.02 -4.05
CA ARG A 281 39.71 -83.62 -3.93
C ARG A 281 38.65 -82.65 -4.43
N LEU A 282 37.95 -82.99 -5.51
CA LEU A 282 36.89 -82.16 -6.06
C LEU A 282 35.69 -82.09 -5.10
N GLU A 283 35.31 -83.21 -4.49
CA GLU A 283 34.25 -83.28 -3.46
C GLU A 283 34.58 -82.39 -2.25
N ASP A 284 35.83 -82.42 -1.77
CA ASP A 284 36.30 -81.54 -0.69
C ASP A 284 36.24 -80.05 -1.09
N ILE A 285 36.61 -79.69 -2.32
CA ILE A 285 36.48 -78.31 -2.84
C ILE A 285 35.01 -77.88 -2.90
N ILE A 286 34.12 -78.72 -3.40
CA ILE A 286 32.68 -78.44 -3.47
C ILE A 286 32.12 -78.23 -2.06
N SER A 287 32.48 -79.10 -1.11
CA SER A 287 32.06 -78.99 0.28
C SER A 287 32.52 -77.67 0.91
N LYS A 288 33.80 -77.30 0.70
CA LYS A 288 34.36 -76.02 1.15
C LYS A 288 33.69 -74.82 0.51
N LEU A 289 33.35 -74.87 -0.77
CA LEU A 289 32.60 -73.81 -1.46
C LEU A 289 31.18 -73.67 -0.92
N ARG A 290 30.50 -74.77 -0.60
CA ARG A 290 29.17 -74.74 0.06
C ARG A 290 29.26 -74.09 1.43
N SER A 291 30.23 -74.47 2.27
CA SER A 291 30.46 -73.81 3.56
C SER A 291 30.84 -72.34 3.41
N TYR A 292 31.61 -71.97 2.40
CA TYR A 292 31.95 -70.58 2.10
C TYR A 292 30.72 -69.76 1.68
N ARG A 293 29.82 -70.34 0.88
CA ARG A 293 28.52 -69.73 0.52
C ARG A 293 27.65 -69.48 1.74
N GLU A 294 27.60 -70.42 2.69
CA GLU A 294 26.85 -70.26 3.94
C GLU A 294 27.46 -69.16 4.84
N GLN A 295 28.77 -68.93 4.77
CA GLN A 295 29.46 -67.88 5.50
C GLN A 295 29.35 -66.49 4.84
N LEU A 296 29.03 -66.44 3.54
CA LEU A 296 28.69 -65.21 2.82
C LEU A 296 27.31 -64.73 3.33
N ASN A 297 27.31 -64.03 4.47
CA ASN A 297 26.16 -63.33 5.05
C ASN A 297 25.74 -62.14 4.17
N PHE A 298 25.33 -62.40 2.93
CA PHE A 298 24.78 -61.39 2.03
C PHE A 298 23.27 -61.29 2.24
N ASP A 299 22.83 -60.12 2.70
CA ASP A 299 21.42 -59.79 2.89
C ASP A 299 20.96 -58.84 1.75
N PRO A 300 20.15 -59.32 0.79
CA PRO A 300 19.67 -58.52 -0.34
C PRO A 300 18.76 -57.36 0.09
N ASP A 301 17.95 -57.55 1.14
CA ASP A 301 17.02 -56.54 1.62
C ASP A 301 17.80 -55.41 2.31
N HIS A 302 18.85 -55.75 3.06
CA HIS A 302 19.79 -54.76 3.60
C HIS A 302 20.47 -53.95 2.51
N ALA A 303 20.97 -54.60 1.44
CA ALA A 303 21.62 -53.91 0.34
C ALA A 303 20.68 -52.93 -0.38
N ARG A 304 19.42 -53.34 -0.56
CA ARG A 304 18.38 -52.48 -1.14
C ARG A 304 18.07 -51.26 -0.26
N ASN A 305 17.95 -51.45 1.05
CA ASN A 305 17.69 -50.34 1.99
C ASN A 305 18.83 -49.31 1.97
N ILE A 306 20.09 -49.78 1.92
CA ILE A 306 21.28 -48.92 1.82
C ILE A 306 21.26 -48.12 0.50
N GLU A 307 20.92 -48.76 -0.63
CA GLU A 307 20.77 -48.09 -1.93
C GLU A 307 19.67 -47.02 -1.91
N GLU A 308 18.46 -47.39 -1.45
CA GLU A 308 17.32 -46.47 -1.36
C GLU A 308 17.63 -45.25 -0.48
N ARG A 309 18.27 -45.47 0.67
CA ARG A 309 18.73 -44.40 1.56
C ARG A 309 19.78 -43.51 0.89
N PHE A 310 20.78 -44.12 0.22
CA PHE A 310 21.83 -43.37 -0.47
C PHE A 310 21.26 -42.49 -1.59
N PHE A 311 20.32 -43.01 -2.38
CA PHE A 311 19.66 -42.23 -3.42
C PHE A 311 18.83 -41.07 -2.85
N ALA A 312 18.09 -41.29 -1.76
CA ALA A 312 17.32 -40.23 -1.11
C ALA A 312 18.22 -39.08 -0.62
N LEU A 313 19.36 -39.41 0.00
CA LEU A 313 20.33 -38.41 0.45
C LEU A 313 20.97 -37.65 -0.71
N HIS A 314 21.33 -38.34 -1.79
CA HIS A 314 21.92 -37.70 -2.96
C HIS A 314 20.91 -36.81 -3.71
N ASP A 315 19.63 -37.17 -3.74
CA ASP A 315 18.60 -36.34 -4.37
C ASP A 315 18.34 -35.06 -3.56
N LEU A 316 18.41 -35.11 -2.22
CA LEU A 316 18.44 -33.90 -1.38
C LEU A 316 19.65 -33.02 -1.65
N MET A 317 20.85 -33.61 -1.73
CA MET A 317 22.07 -32.85 -2.03
C MET A 317 21.95 -32.13 -3.38
N ARG A 318 21.44 -32.82 -4.41
CA ARG A 318 21.22 -32.19 -5.72
C ARG A 318 20.28 -30.97 -5.66
N LYS A 319 19.28 -30.99 -4.78
CA LYS A 319 18.27 -29.92 -4.66
C LYS A 319 18.71 -28.77 -3.75
N TYR A 320 19.39 -29.07 -2.64
CA TYR A 320 19.55 -28.14 -1.53
C TYR A 320 21.00 -27.87 -1.08
N GLY A 321 21.99 -28.64 -1.57
CA GLY A 321 23.41 -28.37 -1.22
C GLY A 321 24.39 -29.44 -1.66
N ALA A 322 25.62 -29.07 -1.98
CA ALA A 322 26.64 -30.01 -2.48
C ALA A 322 27.10 -31.04 -1.43
N SER A 323 26.73 -30.86 -0.16
CA SER A 323 27.00 -31.80 0.93
C SER A 323 25.83 -31.87 1.92
N LEU A 324 25.72 -32.96 2.69
CA LEU A 324 24.71 -33.06 3.76
C LEU A 324 24.83 -31.94 4.80
N LYS A 325 26.04 -31.42 5.04
CA LYS A 325 26.24 -30.25 5.90
C LYS A 325 25.57 -29.00 5.33
N GLU A 326 25.71 -28.78 4.02
CA GLU A 326 25.04 -27.67 3.33
C GLU A 326 23.52 -27.83 3.34
N VAL A 327 23.01 -29.06 3.17
CA VAL A 327 21.56 -29.34 3.26
C VAL A 327 21.02 -29.02 4.67
N CYS A 328 21.71 -29.43 5.73
CA CYS A 328 21.32 -29.09 7.10
C CYS A 328 21.41 -27.58 7.37
N ALA A 329 22.43 -26.90 6.87
CA ALA A 329 22.56 -25.44 6.99
C ALA A 329 21.41 -24.73 6.25
N PHE A 330 21.10 -25.17 5.02
CA PHE A 330 19.97 -24.65 4.25
C PHE A 330 18.64 -24.84 5.00
N ARG A 331 18.43 -25.99 5.65
CA ARG A 331 17.25 -26.24 6.49
C ARG A 331 17.12 -25.22 7.62
N GLU A 332 18.21 -24.94 8.34
CA GLU A 332 18.22 -23.96 9.43
C GLU A 332 17.92 -22.55 8.90
N GLU A 333 18.55 -22.15 7.79
CA GLU A 333 18.30 -20.86 7.13
C GLU A 333 16.86 -20.73 6.64
N ALA A 334 16.32 -21.78 6.01
CA ALA A 334 14.95 -21.85 5.51
C ALA A 334 13.92 -21.76 6.64
N ALA A 335 14.16 -22.44 7.77
CA ALA A 335 13.29 -22.36 8.95
C ALA A 335 13.27 -20.95 9.54
N ALA A 336 14.45 -20.31 9.69
CA ALA A 336 14.56 -18.94 10.19
C ALA A 336 13.97 -17.91 9.21
N GLU A 337 14.05 -18.15 7.90
CA GLU A 337 13.36 -17.33 6.89
C GLU A 337 11.84 -17.49 6.99
N MET A 338 11.34 -18.72 7.08
CA MET A 338 9.91 -19.02 7.20
C MET A 338 9.30 -18.33 8.42
N GLU A 339 9.92 -18.43 9.59
CA GLU A 339 9.44 -17.79 10.83
C GLU A 339 9.35 -16.26 10.70
N ARG A 340 10.34 -15.63 10.06
CA ARG A 340 10.30 -14.18 9.77
C ARG A 340 9.15 -13.81 8.85
N LEU A 341 8.93 -14.59 7.79
CA LEU A 341 7.84 -14.36 6.84
C LEU A 341 6.46 -14.58 7.47
N GLU A 342 6.31 -15.56 8.37
CA GLU A 342 5.09 -15.82 9.14
C GLU A 342 4.78 -14.71 10.15
N SER A 343 5.78 -14.21 10.89
CA SER A 343 5.60 -13.07 11.80
C SER A 343 5.06 -11.83 11.09
N THR A 344 5.46 -11.64 9.84
CA THR A 344 4.97 -10.55 8.97
C THR A 344 3.50 -10.76 8.61
N ALA A 345 3.05 -12.01 8.47
CA ALA A 345 1.64 -12.33 8.19
C ALA A 345 0.75 -11.98 9.39
N GLN A 346 1.22 -12.29 10.59
CA GLN A 346 0.52 -11.92 11.81
C GLN A 346 0.42 -10.40 11.97
N ARG A 347 1.48 -9.65 11.62
CA ARG A 347 1.43 -8.19 11.62
C ARG A 347 0.43 -7.62 10.61
N LYS A 348 0.27 -8.27 9.45
CA LYS A 348 -0.74 -7.88 8.46
C LYS A 348 -2.16 -8.08 9.01
N GLU A 349 -2.44 -9.24 9.62
CA GLU A 349 -3.76 -9.51 10.20
C GLU A 349 -4.11 -8.49 11.30
N GLN A 350 -3.12 -8.11 12.11
CA GLN A 350 -3.27 -7.00 13.07
C GLN A 350 -3.57 -5.67 12.37
N LEU A 351 -2.87 -5.33 11.29
CA LEU A 351 -3.10 -4.10 10.53
C LEU A 351 -4.51 -4.06 9.93
N GLU A 352 -5.00 -5.18 9.39
CA GLU A 352 -6.37 -5.30 8.85
C GLU A 352 -7.44 -5.18 9.95
N ALA A 353 -7.15 -5.71 11.15
CA ALA A 353 -8.02 -5.51 12.32
C ALA A 353 -8.03 -4.03 12.76
N GLU A 354 -6.85 -3.40 12.88
CA GLU A 354 -6.72 -1.96 13.22
C GLU A 354 -7.47 -1.07 12.21
N LEU A 355 -7.40 -1.40 10.91
CA LEU A 355 -8.06 -0.64 9.85
C LEU A 355 -9.59 -0.76 9.94
N ARG A 356 -10.12 -1.96 10.22
CA ARG A 356 -11.55 -2.18 10.44
C ARG A 356 -12.06 -1.42 11.66
N ASP A 357 -11.37 -1.53 12.80
CA ASP A 357 -11.73 -0.81 14.03
C ASP A 357 -11.71 0.71 13.83
N THR A 358 -10.65 1.22 13.18
CA THR A 358 -10.54 2.67 12.92
C THR A 358 -11.64 3.16 11.98
N LEU A 359 -12.04 2.36 10.98
CA LEU A 359 -13.14 2.71 10.07
C LEU A 359 -14.50 2.71 10.79
N GLU A 360 -14.77 1.72 11.63
CA GLU A 360 -16.01 1.67 12.43
C GLU A 360 -16.11 2.87 13.37
N ARG A 361 -15.02 3.21 14.06
CA ARG A 361 -14.95 4.40 14.90
C ARG A 361 -15.11 5.69 14.11
N TYR A 362 -14.52 5.79 12.92
CA TYR A 362 -14.72 6.93 12.03
C TYR A 362 -16.20 7.07 11.63
N GLU A 363 -16.86 5.98 11.26
CA GLU A 363 -18.28 6.00 10.88
C GLU A 363 -19.19 6.42 12.04
N GLU A 364 -18.91 5.97 13.25
CA GLU A 364 -19.64 6.37 14.45
C GLU A 364 -19.47 7.87 14.75
N GLU A 365 -18.23 8.35 14.83
CA GLU A 365 -17.94 9.75 15.16
C GLU A 365 -18.36 10.72 14.05
N ALA A 366 -18.23 10.32 12.78
CA ALA A 366 -18.77 11.08 11.65
C ALA A 366 -20.31 11.07 11.65
N GLY A 367 -20.94 9.99 12.13
CA GLY A 367 -22.38 9.91 12.37
C GLY A 367 -22.88 10.91 13.42
N ARG A 368 -22.15 11.05 14.52
CA ARG A 368 -22.42 12.07 15.53
C ARG A 368 -22.27 13.47 14.95
N LEU A 369 -21.19 13.73 14.21
CA LEU A 369 -20.95 15.00 13.54
C LEU A 369 -22.08 15.37 12.56
N SER A 370 -22.56 14.40 11.76
CA SER A 370 -23.66 14.61 10.81
C SER A 370 -24.97 14.96 11.53
N SER A 371 -25.28 14.29 12.64
CA SER A 371 -26.46 14.58 13.46
C SER A 371 -26.42 16.00 14.02
N MET A 372 -25.28 16.41 14.61
CA MET A 372 -25.11 17.76 15.15
C MET A 372 -25.23 18.83 14.06
N ARG A 373 -24.68 18.57 12.86
CA ARG A 373 -24.83 19.46 11.70
C ARG A 373 -26.28 19.59 11.24
N ARG A 374 -27.06 18.51 11.24
CA ARG A 374 -28.48 18.56 10.86
C ARG A 374 -29.30 19.37 11.84
N GLU A 375 -29.05 19.23 13.14
CA GLU A 375 -29.70 20.04 14.17
C GLU A 375 -29.33 21.53 14.01
N GLY A 376 -28.05 21.82 13.83
CA GLY A 376 -27.59 23.19 13.59
C GLY A 376 -28.10 23.78 12.28
N ALA A 377 -28.28 22.97 11.24
CA ALA A 377 -28.85 23.39 9.96
C ALA A 377 -30.30 23.83 10.09
N LEU A 378 -31.10 23.14 10.91
CA LEU A 378 -32.48 23.54 11.20
C LEU A 378 -32.51 24.88 11.95
N SER A 379 -31.67 25.02 12.99
CA SER A 379 -31.56 26.28 13.74
C SER A 379 -31.10 27.45 12.85
N LEU A 380 -30.11 27.21 11.98
CA LEU A 380 -29.63 28.21 11.03
C LEU A 380 -30.73 28.63 10.04
N ALA A 381 -31.44 27.65 9.48
CA ALA A 381 -32.53 27.89 8.54
C ALA A 381 -33.66 28.72 9.17
N GLU A 382 -34.02 28.45 10.42
CA GLU A 382 -35.04 29.22 11.15
C GLU A 382 -34.57 30.65 11.46
N ALA A 383 -33.31 30.80 11.89
CA ALA A 383 -32.73 32.11 12.19
C ALA A 383 -32.66 33.00 10.94
N VAL A 384 -32.13 32.48 9.83
CA VAL A 384 -32.09 33.18 8.53
C VAL A 384 -33.51 33.43 8.01
N ALA A 385 -34.40 32.45 8.20
CA ALA A 385 -35.86 32.53 8.12
C ALA A 385 -36.44 33.84 8.72
N GLY A 386 -36.07 34.10 9.97
CA GLY A 386 -36.47 35.29 10.72
C GLY A 386 -35.98 36.58 10.09
N GLU A 387 -34.69 36.67 9.80
CA GLU A 387 -34.07 37.87 9.25
C GLU A 387 -34.60 38.22 7.86
N LEU A 388 -34.72 37.24 6.96
CA LEU A 388 -35.20 37.46 5.59
C LEU A 388 -36.63 38.02 5.54
N ARG A 389 -37.51 37.62 6.48
CA ARG A 389 -38.85 38.20 6.60
C ARG A 389 -38.80 39.70 6.86
N THR A 390 -37.84 40.17 7.66
CA THR A 390 -37.68 41.61 7.94
C THR A 390 -37.16 42.40 6.73
N LEU A 391 -36.47 41.72 5.81
CA LEU A 391 -35.90 42.27 4.58
C LEU A 391 -36.87 42.21 3.38
N GLY A 392 -38.17 41.96 3.64
CA GLY A 392 -39.21 41.92 2.61
C GLY A 392 -39.30 40.60 1.84
N LEU A 393 -38.62 39.55 2.31
CA LEU A 393 -38.67 38.19 1.76
C LEU A 393 -39.51 37.29 2.68
N GLU A 394 -40.79 37.62 2.83
CA GLU A 394 -41.69 37.02 3.83
C GLU A 394 -41.85 35.50 3.72
N ASN A 395 -41.67 34.97 2.52
CA ASN A 395 -41.90 33.56 2.19
C ASN A 395 -40.63 32.81 1.80
N ALA A 396 -39.46 33.44 1.99
CA ALA A 396 -38.20 32.80 1.66
C ALA A 396 -37.92 31.60 2.56
N ARG A 397 -37.33 30.56 1.96
CA ARG A 397 -36.93 29.33 2.65
C ARG A 397 -35.47 29.05 2.37
N LEU A 398 -34.71 28.81 3.43
CA LEU A 398 -33.36 28.27 3.38
C LEU A 398 -33.42 26.82 3.88
N GLU A 399 -32.77 25.91 3.17
CA GLU A 399 -32.58 24.53 3.58
C GLU A 399 -31.12 24.13 3.34
N VAL A 400 -30.56 23.31 4.22
CA VAL A 400 -29.22 22.74 4.01
C VAL A 400 -29.39 21.33 3.46
N GLY A 401 -28.98 21.12 2.21
CA GLY A 401 -28.93 19.80 1.59
C GLY A 401 -27.75 19.00 2.10
N PHE A 402 -27.97 17.73 2.44
CA PHE A 402 -26.95 16.79 2.88
C PHE A 402 -26.81 15.67 1.85
N THR A 403 -25.63 15.53 1.27
CA THR A 403 -25.27 14.37 0.44
C THR A 403 -24.13 13.62 1.11
N ARG A 404 -24.22 12.30 1.18
CA ARG A 404 -23.15 11.47 1.75
C ARG A 404 -22.05 11.25 0.71
N SER A 405 -20.80 11.53 1.10
CA SER A 405 -19.60 11.16 0.36
C SER A 405 -19.44 9.63 0.32
N ALA A 406 -19.02 9.11 -0.82
CA ALA A 406 -18.71 7.68 -0.98
C ALA A 406 -17.47 7.27 -0.19
N GLU A 407 -16.52 8.18 -0.01
CA GLU A 407 -15.28 7.94 0.73
C GLU A 407 -15.23 8.76 2.02
N PRO A 408 -14.57 8.23 3.08
CA PRO A 408 -14.21 9.01 4.26
C PRO A 408 -13.45 10.29 3.91
N THR A 409 -13.69 11.37 4.64
CA THR A 409 -12.93 12.62 4.52
C THR A 409 -12.55 13.15 5.89
N ALA A 410 -11.52 14.00 5.94
CA ALA A 410 -11.06 14.61 7.19
C ALA A 410 -12.13 15.43 7.93
N ALA A 411 -13.21 15.83 7.27
CA ALA A 411 -14.25 16.66 7.88
C ALA A 411 -15.62 15.97 7.91
N GLY A 412 -15.62 14.63 7.84
CA GLY A 412 -16.82 13.80 7.85
C GLY A 412 -17.32 13.49 6.44
N TYR A 413 -18.38 12.68 6.36
CA TYR A 413 -18.93 12.26 5.07
C TYR A 413 -20.00 13.22 4.51
N ASP A 414 -20.38 14.28 5.23
CA ASP A 414 -21.40 15.21 4.75
C ASP A 414 -20.84 16.18 3.71
N ILE A 415 -21.44 16.16 2.53
CA ILE A 415 -21.32 17.20 1.51
C ILE A 415 -22.55 18.10 1.69
N LEU A 416 -22.29 19.36 2.04
CA LEU A 416 -23.33 20.33 2.38
C LEU A 416 -23.51 21.34 1.25
N GLU A 417 -24.75 21.66 0.95
CA GLU A 417 -25.10 22.71 -0.01
C GLU A 417 -26.30 23.50 0.51
N PHE A 418 -26.18 24.83 0.57
CA PHE A 418 -27.30 25.71 0.90
C PHE A 418 -28.24 25.85 -0.28
N LEU A 419 -29.50 25.53 -0.04
CA LEU A 419 -30.61 25.58 -0.96
C LEU A 419 -31.57 26.70 -0.54
N PHE A 420 -32.06 27.45 -1.50
CA PHE A 420 -32.89 28.62 -1.26
C PHE A 420 -34.06 28.69 -2.24
N SER A 421 -35.16 29.26 -1.77
CA SER A 421 -36.33 29.63 -2.55
C SER A 421 -36.89 30.95 -2.04
N ALA A 422 -37.03 31.95 -2.92
CA ALA A 422 -37.53 33.28 -2.56
C ALA A 422 -39.06 33.33 -2.39
N ASN A 423 -39.77 32.55 -3.21
CA ASN A 423 -41.22 32.63 -3.37
C ASN A 423 -41.91 31.30 -3.02
N PRO A 424 -43.13 31.34 -2.44
CA PRO A 424 -43.92 30.14 -2.23
C PRO A 424 -44.24 29.49 -3.58
N GLY A 425 -43.90 28.20 -3.72
CA GLY A 425 -44.18 27.41 -4.94
C GLY A 425 -42.98 27.27 -5.89
N GLU A 426 -41.89 28.01 -5.68
CA GLU A 426 -40.63 27.75 -6.38
C GLU A 426 -39.84 26.63 -5.68
N PRO A 427 -39.25 25.68 -6.44
CA PRO A 427 -38.43 24.64 -5.85
C PRO A 427 -37.16 25.23 -5.24
N LEU A 428 -36.70 24.63 -4.14
CA LEU A 428 -35.40 24.92 -3.56
C LEU A 428 -34.30 24.67 -4.59
N LYS A 429 -33.44 25.67 -4.80
CA LYS A 429 -32.31 25.60 -5.72
C LYS A 429 -31.03 25.97 -4.98
N PRO A 430 -29.86 25.48 -5.42
CA PRO A 430 -28.59 25.97 -4.93
C PRO A 430 -28.52 27.50 -4.95
N LEU A 431 -27.97 28.12 -3.89
CA LEU A 431 -27.76 29.58 -3.82
C LEU A 431 -27.09 30.12 -5.10
N SER A 432 -26.16 29.37 -5.67
CA SER A 432 -25.43 29.70 -6.91
C SER A 432 -26.29 29.83 -8.16
N LYS A 433 -27.55 29.37 -8.12
CA LYS A 433 -28.49 29.36 -9.25
C LYS A 433 -29.68 30.31 -9.07
N ILE A 434 -29.64 31.19 -8.06
CA ILE A 434 -30.68 32.22 -7.87
C ILE A 434 -30.53 33.29 -8.96
N ALA A 435 -31.66 33.64 -9.59
CA ALA A 435 -31.67 34.49 -10.77
C ALA A 435 -31.71 36.01 -10.46
N SER A 436 -32.12 36.41 -9.25
CA SER A 436 -32.33 37.82 -8.88
C SER A 436 -31.17 38.35 -8.04
N GLY A 437 -30.38 39.26 -8.60
CA GLY A 437 -29.23 39.86 -7.88
C GLY A 437 -29.63 40.67 -6.64
N GLY A 438 -30.86 41.21 -6.59
CA GLY A 438 -31.38 41.90 -5.42
C GLY A 438 -31.78 40.97 -4.28
N GLU A 439 -32.20 39.74 -4.59
CA GLU A 439 -32.47 38.69 -3.60
C GLU A 439 -31.18 38.08 -3.08
N MET A 440 -30.17 37.96 -3.93
CA MET A 440 -28.86 37.43 -3.54
C MET A 440 -28.03 38.43 -2.70
N SER A 441 -28.29 39.73 -2.86
CA SER A 441 -27.62 40.78 -2.07
C SER A 441 -28.25 40.98 -0.69
N ARG A 442 -29.50 40.57 -0.52
CA ARG A 442 -30.20 40.55 0.77
C ARG A 442 -29.93 39.22 1.45
#